data_AF-A0A3D5L415-F1
#
_entry.id   AF-A0A3D5L415-F1
#
_cell.length_a   1.000
_cell.length_b   1.000
_cell.length_c   1.000
_cell.angle_alpha   90.00
_cell.angle_beta   90.00
_cell.angle_gamma   90.00
#
_symmetry.space_group_name_H-M   'P 1'
#
loop_
_entity.id
_entity.type
_entity.pdbx_description
1 polymer ?
#
loop_
_entity_poly.entity_id
_entity_poly.type
_entity_poly.pdbx_seq_one_letter_code
_entity_poly.pdbx_strand_id
1 'polypeptide(L)'
;MGAKREANFELLRILGMLMVVMLHYISLSGSLALPGNAMTPVRVMGGFLESLSIVAVNVYVLISGYFLSKTTFRLSRIVCLWFEIFFYALLIPLILKALGLPIQGTDVWTFASYCLPISMNLYWFATAYFFMVLFSPLLNHGVDALPRKQLKGLILLLLVFFCFLKSISPVELVTDGKGYDFGWFLVLYLIAAYLRRYPVRITGKKRASLLVYLGSCFMIFLLYLVLHLVGERTGGLAYFQTVMFHYNFVFTLTGAIGLFEFVRCLKIREGKGADVICAVSPLTFGVYLIHNHVDLRNLWITGLGDLFGRAKDSDPLGFLLRALLACVLTFAVCAALDAVRKALFSGVEGLVRKKENA
;
A
#
# COMPACT_ATOMS: atom_id res chain seq x y z
N MET A 1 -31.00 1.18 1.29
CA MET A 1 -30.31 1.16 -0.03
C MET A 1 -28.83 1.44 0.22
N GLY A 2 -27.94 0.50 -0.11
CA GLY A 2 -26.49 0.70 0.08
C GLY A 2 -25.97 1.83 -0.81
N ALA A 3 -25.07 2.65 -0.30
CA ALA A 3 -24.40 3.69 -1.10
C ALA A 3 -23.77 3.05 -2.35
N LYS A 4 -24.07 3.64 -3.52
CA LYS A 4 -23.52 3.20 -4.82
C LYS A 4 -22.00 3.32 -4.78
N ARG A 5 -21.30 2.22 -5.08
CA ARG A 5 -19.83 2.21 -5.12
C ARG A 5 -19.31 3.00 -6.32
N GLU A 6 -18.24 3.74 -6.11
CA GLU A 6 -17.62 4.55 -7.15
C GLU A 6 -16.55 3.71 -7.87
N ALA A 7 -16.91 3.17 -9.05
CA ALA A 7 -16.07 2.22 -9.79
C ALA A 7 -14.67 2.75 -10.13
N ASN A 8 -14.50 4.05 -10.30
CA ASN A 8 -13.18 4.69 -10.51
C ASN A 8 -12.26 4.49 -9.29
N PHE A 9 -12.76 4.69 -8.07
CA PHE A 9 -11.96 4.45 -6.86
C PHE A 9 -11.76 2.95 -6.57
N GLU A 10 -12.73 2.11 -6.89
CA GLU A 10 -12.58 0.66 -6.79
C GLU A 10 -11.52 0.14 -7.79
N LEU A 11 -11.46 0.70 -9.01
CA LEU A 11 -10.38 0.42 -9.96
C LEU A 11 -9.02 0.84 -9.39
N LEU A 12 -8.95 2.02 -8.77
CA LEU A 12 -7.69 2.49 -8.17
C LEU A 12 -7.22 1.63 -7.00
N ARG A 13 -8.13 1.01 -6.23
CA ARG A 13 -7.74 0.01 -5.22
C ARG A 13 -7.11 -1.22 -5.85
N ILE A 14 -7.69 -1.73 -6.95
CA ILE A 14 -7.13 -2.87 -7.69
C ILE A 14 -5.75 -2.52 -8.26
N LEU A 15 -5.63 -1.36 -8.93
CA LEU A 15 -4.36 -0.88 -9.47
C LEU A 15 -3.31 -0.68 -8.36
N GLY A 16 -3.70 -0.06 -7.24
CA GLY A 16 -2.84 0.11 -6.08
C GLY A 16 -2.37 -1.23 -5.52
N MET A 17 -3.23 -2.24 -5.45
CA MET A 17 -2.83 -3.58 -4.99
C MET A 17 -1.86 -4.26 -5.96
N LEU A 18 -2.07 -4.15 -7.28
CA LEU A 18 -1.10 -4.64 -8.28
C LEU A 18 0.26 -3.94 -8.14
N MET A 19 0.27 -2.63 -7.89
CA MET A 19 1.50 -1.88 -7.62
C MET A 19 2.16 -2.35 -6.31
N VAL A 20 1.40 -2.67 -5.26
CA VAL A 20 1.96 -3.25 -4.02
C VAL A 20 2.58 -4.63 -4.26
N VAL A 21 1.93 -5.50 -5.05
CA VAL A 21 2.52 -6.80 -5.44
C VAL A 21 3.81 -6.58 -6.25
N MET A 22 3.84 -5.58 -7.14
CA MET A 22 5.03 -5.20 -7.90
C MET A 22 6.17 -4.76 -6.97
N LEU A 23 5.89 -3.95 -5.94
CA LEU A 23 6.90 -3.54 -4.94
C LEU A 23 7.50 -4.75 -4.22
N HIS A 24 6.66 -5.67 -3.74
CA HIS A 24 7.16 -6.88 -3.06
C HIS A 24 7.92 -7.80 -4.03
N TYR A 25 7.48 -7.91 -5.28
CA TYR A 25 8.22 -8.67 -6.30
C TYR A 25 9.62 -8.09 -6.52
N ILE A 26 9.72 -6.77 -6.74
CA ILE A 26 11.00 -6.08 -6.99
C ILE A 26 11.94 -6.20 -5.79
N SER A 27 11.42 -5.97 -4.58
CA SER A 27 12.20 -6.03 -3.33
C SER A 27 12.71 -7.44 -3.04
N LEU A 28 11.85 -8.46 -3.14
CA LEU A 28 12.19 -9.83 -2.78
C LEU A 28 12.98 -10.57 -3.87
N SER A 29 12.88 -10.14 -5.12
CA SER A 29 13.70 -10.70 -6.21
C SER A 29 15.13 -10.15 -6.25
N GLY A 30 15.46 -9.14 -5.43
CA GLY A 30 16.77 -8.50 -5.42
C GLY A 30 17.02 -7.58 -6.62
N SER A 31 15.93 -7.10 -7.24
CA SER A 31 15.98 -6.33 -8.50
C SER A 31 16.19 -4.83 -8.30
N LEU A 32 16.70 -4.41 -7.15
CA LEU A 32 17.05 -3.02 -6.83
C LEU A 32 18.55 -2.87 -6.60
N ALA A 33 19.08 -1.73 -7.01
CA ALA A 33 20.43 -1.33 -6.63
C ALA A 33 20.38 -0.78 -5.19
N LEU A 34 20.83 -1.60 -4.26
CA LEU A 34 21.07 -1.21 -2.87
C LEU A 34 22.50 -0.66 -2.73
N PRO A 35 22.79 0.11 -1.67
CA PRO A 35 24.16 0.54 -1.39
C PRO A 35 25.14 -0.64 -1.44
N GLY A 36 26.23 -0.51 -2.21
CA GLY A 36 27.25 -1.56 -2.37
C GLY A 36 26.99 -2.57 -3.50
N ASN A 37 25.83 -2.53 -4.14
CA ASN A 37 25.50 -3.38 -5.28
C ASN A 37 25.72 -2.64 -6.61
N ALA A 38 26.32 -3.30 -7.61
CA ALA A 38 26.50 -2.69 -8.93
C ALA A 38 25.16 -2.34 -9.61
N MET A 39 25.09 -1.22 -10.33
CA MET A 39 23.93 -0.89 -11.15
C MET A 39 23.88 -1.77 -12.41
N THR A 40 22.90 -2.67 -12.49
CA THR A 40 22.64 -3.51 -13.67
C THR A 40 21.43 -3.01 -14.46
N PRO A 41 21.28 -3.36 -15.75
CA PRO A 41 20.06 -3.04 -16.51
C PRO A 41 18.75 -3.47 -15.82
N VAL A 42 18.73 -4.66 -15.20
CA VAL A 42 17.57 -5.11 -14.40
C VAL A 42 17.33 -4.20 -13.20
N ARG A 43 18.37 -3.75 -12.50
CA ARG A 43 18.23 -2.83 -11.35
C ARG A 43 17.79 -1.43 -11.77
N VAL A 44 18.17 -0.96 -12.95
CA VAL A 44 17.61 0.27 -13.53
C VAL A 44 16.11 0.09 -13.79
N MET A 45 15.70 -1.03 -14.40
CA MET A 45 14.28 -1.34 -14.63
C MET A 45 13.50 -1.50 -13.31
N GLY A 46 14.08 -2.16 -12.31
CA GLY A 46 13.48 -2.32 -10.98
C GLY A 46 13.23 -0.99 -10.29
N GLY A 47 14.23 -0.10 -10.26
CA GLY A 47 14.05 1.25 -9.71
C GLY A 47 13.04 2.10 -10.50
N PHE A 48 12.95 1.92 -11.82
CA PHE A 48 11.90 2.55 -12.64
C PHE A 48 10.51 2.05 -12.22
N LEU A 49 10.30 0.73 -12.15
CA LEU A 49 9.03 0.15 -11.75
C LEU A 49 8.65 0.47 -10.30
N GLU A 50 9.61 0.52 -9.39
CA GLU A 50 9.39 0.93 -8.01
C GLU A 50 9.01 2.41 -7.92
N SER A 51 9.67 3.30 -8.69
CA SER A 51 9.31 4.72 -8.70
C SER A 51 7.87 4.98 -9.15
N LEU A 52 7.36 4.15 -10.08
CA LEU A 52 5.96 4.17 -10.48
C LEU A 52 5.05 3.61 -9.39
N SER A 53 5.49 2.57 -8.68
CA SER A 53 4.65 1.76 -7.79
C SER A 53 4.59 2.26 -6.34
N ILE A 54 5.63 2.93 -5.84
CA ILE A 54 5.81 3.25 -4.42
C ILE A 54 4.69 4.12 -3.83
N VAL A 55 4.03 4.90 -4.68
CA VAL A 55 2.89 5.75 -4.29
C VAL A 55 1.65 4.96 -3.87
N ALA A 56 1.57 3.67 -4.21
CA ALA A 56 0.35 2.87 -4.11
C ALA A 56 -0.18 2.72 -2.68
N VAL A 57 0.71 2.57 -1.70
CA VAL A 57 0.35 2.50 -0.28
C VAL A 57 -0.37 3.78 0.14
N ASN A 58 0.22 4.95 -0.14
CA ASN A 58 -0.38 6.23 0.18
C ASN A 58 -1.72 6.41 -0.53
N VAL A 59 -1.84 5.99 -1.79
CA VAL A 59 -3.10 6.01 -2.53
C VAL A 59 -4.17 5.16 -1.84
N TYR A 60 -3.82 3.95 -1.39
CA TYR A 60 -4.75 3.05 -0.71
C TYR A 60 -5.30 3.68 0.59
N VAL A 61 -4.42 4.34 1.35
CA VAL A 61 -4.77 5.08 2.57
C VAL A 61 -5.61 6.31 2.25
N LEU A 62 -5.26 7.09 1.20
CA LEU A 62 -6.03 8.25 0.77
C LEU A 62 -7.46 7.88 0.37
N ILE A 63 -7.65 6.79 -0.39
CA ILE A 63 -9.00 6.27 -0.73
C ILE A 63 -9.76 5.93 0.55
N SER A 64 -9.11 5.22 1.48
CA SER A 64 -9.74 4.78 2.71
C SER A 64 -10.14 5.97 3.59
N GLY A 65 -9.24 6.92 3.85
CA GLY A 65 -9.53 8.13 4.60
C GLY A 65 -10.59 9.02 3.94
N TYR A 66 -10.60 9.08 2.60
CA TYR A 66 -11.60 9.83 1.85
C TYR A 66 -13.00 9.30 2.15
N PHE A 67 -13.24 8.00 2.04
CA PHE A 67 -14.57 7.44 2.32
C PHE A 67 -14.87 7.36 3.83
N LEU A 68 -13.91 6.98 4.67
CA LEU A 68 -14.10 6.87 6.12
C LEU A 68 -14.46 8.22 6.75
N SER A 69 -13.91 9.32 6.23
CA SER A 69 -14.18 10.66 6.74
C SER A 69 -15.61 11.15 6.54
N LYS A 70 -16.42 10.46 5.75
CA LYS A 70 -17.87 10.73 5.58
C LYS A 70 -18.75 9.78 6.37
N THR A 71 -18.23 8.60 6.72
CA THR A 71 -19.05 7.54 7.28
C THR A 71 -19.08 7.62 8.80
N THR A 72 -20.24 7.29 9.37
CA THR A 72 -20.31 7.00 10.80
C THR A 72 -19.49 5.76 11.12
N PHE A 73 -18.83 5.80 12.26
CA PHE A 73 -18.08 4.68 12.78
C PHE A 73 -18.99 3.49 13.05
N ARG A 74 -18.47 2.29 12.81
CA ARG A 74 -19.15 1.03 13.06
C ARG A 74 -18.13 0.04 13.61
N LEU A 75 -18.39 -0.46 14.81
CA LEU A 75 -17.56 -1.47 15.46
C LEU A 75 -17.50 -2.75 14.61
N SER A 76 -18.58 -3.09 13.90
CA SER A 76 -18.60 -4.25 12.99
C SER A 76 -17.49 -4.21 11.95
N ARG A 77 -17.09 -3.03 11.45
CA ARG A 77 -16.00 -2.92 10.47
C ARG A 77 -14.65 -3.33 11.05
N ILE A 78 -14.37 -2.91 12.28
CA ILE A 78 -13.13 -3.23 12.98
C ILE A 78 -13.09 -4.70 13.32
N VAL A 79 -14.19 -5.24 13.83
CA VAL A 79 -14.30 -6.66 14.16
C VAL A 79 -14.12 -7.52 12.91
N CYS A 80 -14.78 -7.19 11.79
CA CYS A 80 -14.58 -7.89 10.52
C CYS A 80 -13.13 -7.79 10.02
N LEU A 81 -12.52 -6.59 10.08
CA LEU A 81 -11.12 -6.37 9.70
C LEU A 81 -10.18 -7.22 10.56
N TRP A 82 -10.41 -7.26 11.88
CA TRP A 82 -9.64 -8.08 12.81
C TRP A 82 -9.74 -9.57 12.47
N PHE A 83 -10.96 -10.08 12.24
CA PHE A 83 -11.17 -11.47 11.87
C PHE A 83 -10.50 -11.82 10.54
N GLU A 84 -10.54 -10.93 9.55
CA GLU A 84 -9.88 -11.16 8.26
C GLU A 84 -8.36 -11.26 8.40
N ILE A 85 -7.74 -10.36 9.17
CA ILE A 85 -6.30 -10.41 9.48
C ILE A 85 -5.95 -11.69 10.24
N PHE A 86 -6.71 -11.98 11.30
CA PHE A 86 -6.49 -13.13 12.17
C PHE A 86 -6.66 -14.46 11.43
N PHE A 87 -7.64 -14.54 10.53
CA PHE A 87 -7.87 -15.70 9.68
C PHE A 87 -6.62 -16.08 8.88
N TYR A 88 -6.02 -15.13 8.16
CA TYR A 88 -4.84 -15.43 7.35
C TYR A 88 -3.57 -15.60 8.19
N ALA A 89 -3.44 -14.87 9.30
CA ALA A 89 -2.31 -15.02 10.23
C ALA A 89 -2.18 -16.43 10.81
N LEU A 90 -3.31 -17.10 11.06
CA LEU A 90 -3.32 -18.49 11.54
C LEU A 90 -3.36 -19.52 10.40
N LEU A 91 -4.16 -19.28 9.36
CA LEU A 91 -4.40 -20.28 8.33
C LEU A 91 -3.14 -20.58 7.51
N ILE A 92 -2.37 -19.57 7.13
CA ILE A 92 -1.22 -19.73 6.24
C ILE A 92 -0.14 -20.62 6.86
N PRO A 93 0.38 -20.37 8.08
CA PRO A 93 1.38 -21.26 8.68
C PRO A 93 0.85 -22.69 8.89
N LEU A 94 -0.44 -22.87 9.17
CA LEU A 94 -1.06 -24.20 9.29
C LEU A 94 -1.04 -24.95 7.95
N ILE A 95 -1.43 -24.30 6.86
CA ILE A 95 -1.41 -24.90 5.52
C ILE A 95 0.03 -25.23 5.11
N LEU A 96 0.97 -24.29 5.29
CA LEU A 96 2.37 -24.51 4.92
C LEU A 96 2.97 -25.70 5.68
N LYS A 97 2.72 -25.78 6.99
CA LYS A 97 3.15 -26.92 7.81
C LYS A 97 2.53 -28.24 7.35
N ALA A 98 1.24 -28.24 7.01
CA ALA A 98 0.56 -29.44 6.50
C ALA A 98 1.11 -29.92 5.15
N LEU A 99 1.60 -28.99 4.32
CA LEU A 99 2.26 -29.27 3.04
C LEU A 99 3.76 -29.61 3.19
N GLY A 100 4.31 -29.60 4.40
CA GLY A 100 5.75 -29.80 4.64
C GLY A 100 6.64 -28.66 4.14
N LEU A 101 6.06 -27.46 3.92
CA LEU A 101 6.78 -26.26 3.51
C LEU A 101 7.36 -25.52 4.72
N PRO A 102 8.49 -24.81 4.55
CA PRO A 102 9.13 -24.11 5.66
C PRO A 102 8.30 -22.90 6.12
N ILE A 103 8.34 -22.65 7.44
CA ILE A 103 7.85 -21.44 8.10
C ILE A 103 9.02 -20.75 8.81
N GLN A 104 8.91 -19.45 9.11
CA GLN A 104 10.02 -18.65 9.65
C GLN A 104 10.53 -19.14 11.00
N GLY A 105 9.66 -19.75 11.80
CA GLY A 105 10.02 -20.26 13.11
C GLY A 105 8.90 -21.08 13.74
N THR A 106 9.28 -21.87 14.75
CA THR A 106 8.34 -22.59 15.63
C THR A 106 8.49 -22.17 17.09
N ASP A 107 9.28 -21.12 17.33
CA ASP A 107 9.49 -20.56 18.65
C ASP A 107 8.24 -19.81 19.14
N VAL A 108 8.22 -19.56 20.45
CA VAL A 108 7.09 -18.92 21.14
C VAL A 108 6.80 -17.52 20.60
N TRP A 109 7.81 -16.76 20.15
CA TRP A 109 7.58 -15.43 19.60
C TRP A 109 6.97 -15.46 18.21
N THR A 110 7.42 -16.37 17.36
CA THR A 110 6.78 -16.61 16.06
C THR A 110 5.32 -17.02 16.25
N PHE A 111 5.03 -17.96 17.15
CA PHE A 111 3.64 -18.35 17.45
C PHE A 111 2.80 -17.20 18.01
N ALA A 112 3.36 -16.43 18.97
CA ALA A 112 2.68 -15.26 19.53
C ALA A 112 2.35 -14.22 18.45
N SER A 113 3.22 -14.06 17.44
CA SER A 113 2.98 -13.14 16.32
C SER A 113 1.78 -13.53 15.47
N TYR A 114 1.49 -14.84 15.32
CA TYR A 114 0.31 -15.32 14.62
C TYR A 114 -0.97 -15.15 15.44
N CYS A 115 -0.89 -15.30 16.77
CA CYS A 115 -2.02 -15.11 17.68
C CYS A 115 -2.34 -13.63 17.94
N LEU A 116 -1.34 -12.75 17.83
CA LEU A 116 -1.44 -11.31 18.07
C LEU A 116 -0.93 -10.51 16.85
N PRO A 117 -1.50 -10.72 15.65
CA PRO A 117 -0.91 -10.23 14.40
C PRO A 117 -0.86 -8.71 14.28
N ILE A 118 -1.78 -8.01 14.95
CA ILE A 118 -1.81 -6.55 15.01
C ILE A 118 -0.76 -6.04 16.00
N SER A 119 -0.78 -6.55 17.24
CA SER A 119 0.09 -6.08 18.33
C SER A 119 1.56 -6.40 18.10
N MET A 120 1.87 -7.53 17.46
CA MET A 120 3.24 -7.93 17.13
C MET A 120 3.65 -7.55 15.70
N ASN A 121 2.84 -6.73 15.02
CA ASN A 121 3.17 -6.13 13.75
C ASN A 121 3.48 -7.14 12.62
N LEU A 122 2.77 -8.28 12.60
CA LEU A 122 2.92 -9.32 11.58
C LEU A 122 2.74 -8.74 10.17
N TYR A 123 1.82 -7.79 10.06
CA TYR A 123 1.53 -7.03 8.85
C TYR A 123 1.53 -5.53 9.16
N TRP A 124 2.65 -4.85 8.91
CA TRP A 124 2.79 -3.42 9.24
C TRP A 124 1.68 -2.54 8.68
N PHE A 125 1.26 -2.77 7.44
CA PHE A 125 0.20 -2.00 6.82
C PHE A 125 -1.15 -2.29 7.51
N ALA A 126 -1.46 -3.57 7.78
CA ALA A 126 -2.72 -3.93 8.42
C ALA A 126 -2.81 -3.39 9.85
N THR A 127 -1.70 -3.39 10.59
CA THR A 127 -1.62 -2.78 11.93
C THR A 127 -1.87 -1.27 11.86
N ALA A 128 -1.17 -0.53 11.01
CA ALA A 128 -1.39 0.91 10.85
C ALA A 128 -2.82 1.23 10.35
N TYR A 129 -3.33 0.43 9.42
CA TYR A 129 -4.69 0.56 8.88
C TYR A 129 -5.76 0.29 9.95
N PHE A 130 -5.58 -0.74 10.77
CA PHE A 130 -6.48 -1.07 11.87
C PHE A 130 -6.61 0.11 12.84
N PHE A 131 -5.48 0.69 13.26
CA PHE A 131 -5.51 1.89 14.12
C PHE A 131 -6.13 3.09 13.41
N MET A 132 -5.87 3.31 12.13
CA MET A 132 -6.53 4.38 11.37
C MET A 132 -8.06 4.24 11.37
N VAL A 133 -8.60 3.03 11.20
CA VAL A 133 -10.04 2.77 11.29
C VAL A 133 -10.55 2.94 12.72
N LEU A 134 -9.80 2.47 13.73
CA LEU A 134 -10.15 2.63 15.15
C LEU A 134 -10.25 4.09 15.57
N PHE A 135 -9.31 4.93 15.12
CA PHE A 135 -9.27 6.36 15.42
C PHE A 135 -10.11 7.22 14.47
N SER A 136 -10.71 6.63 13.43
CA SER A 136 -11.52 7.38 12.47
C SER A 136 -12.64 8.24 13.09
N PRO A 137 -13.39 7.82 14.13
CA PRO A 137 -14.42 8.68 14.72
C PRO A 137 -13.83 9.92 15.39
N LEU A 138 -12.73 9.77 16.13
CA LEU A 138 -12.02 10.90 16.74
C LEU A 138 -11.54 11.88 15.65
N LEU A 139 -10.91 11.34 14.59
CA LEU A 139 -10.43 12.14 13.47
C LEU A 139 -11.59 12.85 12.75
N ASN A 140 -12.74 12.21 12.59
CA ASN A 140 -13.92 12.82 11.97
C ASN A 140 -14.44 14.00 12.78
N HIS A 141 -14.61 13.83 14.10
CA HIS A 141 -15.02 14.92 14.98
C HIS A 141 -14.02 16.08 14.97
N GLY A 142 -12.71 15.80 15.00
CA GLY A 142 -11.68 16.82 14.89
C GLY A 142 -11.71 17.57 13.55
N VAL A 143 -11.83 16.83 12.44
CA VAL A 143 -11.98 17.41 11.11
C VAL A 143 -13.20 18.30 11.04
N ASP A 144 -14.34 17.91 11.62
CA ASP A 144 -15.59 18.65 11.57
C ASP A 144 -15.58 19.91 12.45
N ALA A 145 -14.97 19.83 13.63
CA ALA A 145 -14.86 20.93 14.59
C ALA A 145 -13.88 22.03 14.14
N LEU A 146 -12.81 21.68 13.43
CA LEU A 146 -11.80 22.66 13.03
C LEU A 146 -12.25 23.52 11.83
N PRO A 147 -12.08 24.86 11.90
CA PRO A 147 -12.18 25.73 10.74
C PRO A 147 -11.19 25.34 9.65
N ARG A 148 -11.55 25.57 8.37
CA ARG A 148 -10.73 25.22 7.20
C ARG A 148 -9.27 25.67 7.31
N LYS A 149 -9.03 26.90 7.79
CA LYS A 149 -7.68 27.47 7.94
C LYS A 149 -6.86 26.71 8.99
N GLN A 150 -7.48 26.36 10.12
CA GLN A 150 -6.81 25.61 11.20
C GLN A 150 -6.51 24.18 10.77
N LEU A 151 -7.47 23.49 10.14
CA LEU A 151 -7.24 22.14 9.62
C LEU A 151 -6.12 22.13 8.56
N LYS A 152 -6.12 23.11 7.64
CA LYS A 152 -5.02 23.27 6.66
C LYS A 152 -3.68 23.52 7.36
N GLY A 153 -3.65 24.40 8.36
CA GLY A 153 -2.44 24.70 9.13
C GLY A 153 -1.89 23.48 9.86
N LEU A 154 -2.76 22.69 10.50
CA LEU A 154 -2.40 21.42 11.14
C LEU A 154 -1.78 20.43 10.14
N ILE A 155 -2.41 20.24 8.98
CA ILE A 155 -1.89 19.35 7.94
C ILE A 155 -0.50 19.83 7.47
N LEU A 156 -0.32 21.13 7.22
CA LEU A 156 0.97 21.68 6.80
C LEU A 156 2.05 21.51 7.87
N LEU A 157 1.72 21.73 9.14
CA LEU A 157 2.63 21.51 10.26
C LEU A 157 3.07 20.04 10.33
N LEU A 158 2.11 19.11 10.27
CA LEU A 158 2.40 17.67 10.26
C LEU A 158 3.26 17.28 9.05
N LEU A 159 3.01 17.86 7.87
CA LEU A 159 3.82 17.61 6.68
C LEU A 159 5.26 18.13 6.83
N VAL A 160 5.50 19.22 7.55
CA VAL A 160 6.87 19.69 7.83
C VAL A 160 7.65 18.60 8.56
N PHE A 161 7.09 18.03 9.63
CA PHE A 161 7.76 17.03 10.46
C PHE A 161 7.81 15.64 9.83
N PHE A 162 6.67 15.12 9.34
CA PHE A 162 6.58 13.75 8.84
C PHE A 162 7.09 13.60 7.40
N CYS A 163 7.15 14.67 6.60
CA CYS A 163 7.39 14.57 5.17
C CYS A 163 8.55 15.43 4.69
N PHE A 164 8.49 16.75 4.85
CA PHE A 164 9.46 17.66 4.23
C PHE A 164 10.85 17.57 4.87
N LEU A 165 10.95 17.66 6.19
CA LEU A 165 12.24 17.70 6.89
C LEU A 165 13.09 16.46 6.57
N LYS A 166 12.49 15.28 6.67
CA LYS A 166 13.17 14.01 6.37
C LYS A 166 13.47 13.83 4.87
N SER A 167 12.71 14.46 3.97
CA SER A 167 12.92 14.35 2.52
C SER A 167 14.17 15.09 2.03
N ILE A 168 14.67 16.05 2.80
CA ILE A 168 15.89 16.81 2.49
C ILE A 168 17.06 16.47 3.41
N SER A 169 16.81 15.80 4.53
CA SER A 169 17.84 15.44 5.51
C SER A 169 18.65 14.25 5.02
N PRO A 170 19.97 14.39 4.81
CA PRO A 170 20.85 13.25 4.52
C PRO A 170 21.12 12.39 5.77
N VAL A 171 20.69 12.83 6.94
CA VAL A 171 20.83 12.14 8.23
C VAL A 171 19.49 11.52 8.63
N GLU A 172 19.55 10.31 9.16
CA GLU A 172 18.38 9.62 9.71
C GLU A 172 17.85 10.36 10.94
N LEU A 173 16.58 10.77 10.86
CA LEU A 173 15.89 11.39 11.98
C LEU A 173 15.35 10.28 12.87
N VAL A 174 15.71 10.28 14.15
CA VAL A 174 15.32 9.24 15.12
C VAL A 174 13.80 9.08 15.22
N THR A 175 13.03 10.14 14.94
CA THR A 175 11.57 10.14 15.00
C THR A 175 10.89 9.71 13.69
N ASP A 176 11.65 9.44 12.61
CA ASP A 176 11.10 9.06 11.31
C ASP A 176 10.83 7.55 11.22
N GLY A 177 9.56 7.16 11.23
CA GLY A 177 9.12 5.79 10.96
C GLY A 177 9.06 5.42 9.47
N LYS A 178 9.62 6.25 8.57
CA LYS A 178 9.71 6.01 7.11
C LYS A 178 8.34 5.89 6.42
N GLY A 179 7.27 6.26 7.13
CA GLY A 179 5.87 6.10 6.73
C GLY A 179 5.30 4.68 6.91
N TYR A 180 6.00 3.80 7.64
CA TYR A 180 5.58 2.44 7.98
C TYR A 180 4.78 2.40 9.30
N ASP A 181 4.10 3.48 9.64
CA ASP A 181 3.45 3.66 10.94
C ASP A 181 2.08 4.33 10.85
N PHE A 182 1.33 4.22 11.95
CA PHE A 182 0.02 4.83 12.11
C PHE A 182 0.06 6.37 12.09
N GLY A 183 1.14 7.00 12.54
CA GLY A 183 1.29 8.45 12.54
C GLY A 183 1.22 9.02 11.12
N TRP A 184 1.92 8.39 10.17
CA TRP A 184 1.83 8.75 8.75
C TRP A 184 0.41 8.53 8.18
N PHE A 185 -0.26 7.44 8.58
CA PHE A 185 -1.63 7.18 8.15
C PHE A 185 -2.61 8.24 8.65
N LEU A 186 -2.39 8.78 9.85
CA LEU A 186 -3.16 9.91 10.37
C LEU A 186 -2.98 11.15 9.49
N VAL A 187 -1.75 11.47 9.08
CA VAL A 187 -1.50 12.61 8.17
C VAL A 187 -2.24 12.41 6.84
N LEU A 188 -2.13 11.23 6.23
CA LEU A 188 -2.83 10.91 4.99
C LEU A 188 -4.35 10.94 5.15
N TYR A 189 -4.87 10.47 6.30
CA TYR A 189 -6.29 10.54 6.61
C TYR A 189 -6.80 11.98 6.64
N LEU A 190 -6.08 12.88 7.32
CA LEU A 190 -6.43 14.30 7.40
C LEU A 190 -6.38 14.97 6.02
N ILE A 191 -5.39 14.63 5.18
CA ILE A 191 -5.32 15.09 3.79
C ILE A 191 -6.55 14.61 3.01
N ALA A 192 -6.88 13.32 3.07
CA ALA A 192 -8.03 12.76 2.37
C ALA A 192 -9.36 13.37 2.84
N ALA A 193 -9.52 13.55 4.15
CA ALA A 193 -10.68 14.20 4.75
C ALA A 193 -10.79 15.67 4.32
N TYR A 194 -9.68 16.40 4.28
CA TYR A 194 -9.63 17.78 3.79
C TYR A 194 -10.03 17.88 2.32
N LEU A 195 -9.50 16.99 1.46
CA LEU A 195 -9.82 16.93 0.02
C LEU A 195 -11.28 16.53 -0.26
N ARG A 196 -11.91 15.79 0.65
CA ARG A 196 -13.34 15.50 0.60
C ARG A 196 -14.17 16.69 1.05
N ARG A 197 -13.89 17.21 2.26
CA ARG A 197 -14.71 18.24 2.92
C ARG A 197 -14.71 19.54 2.14
N TYR A 198 -13.54 19.93 1.64
CA TYR A 198 -13.40 21.06 0.76
C TYR A 198 -13.09 20.50 -0.62
N PRO A 199 -13.95 20.70 -1.64
CA PRO A 199 -13.75 20.18 -3.00
C PRO A 199 -12.63 20.94 -3.74
N VAL A 200 -11.49 21.06 -3.08
CA VAL A 200 -10.24 21.60 -3.58
C VAL A 200 -9.77 20.61 -4.64
N ARG A 201 -9.61 21.12 -5.86
CA ARG A 201 -8.86 20.43 -6.89
C ARG A 201 -7.46 21.00 -6.85
N ILE A 202 -6.50 20.26 -6.32
CA ILE A 202 -5.11 20.74 -6.17
C ILE A 202 -4.58 21.20 -7.54
N THR A 203 -4.82 20.41 -8.58
CA THR A 203 -4.39 20.71 -9.96
C THR A 203 -5.53 21.18 -10.86
N GLY A 204 -6.79 21.01 -10.46
CA GLY A 204 -7.97 21.45 -11.23
C GLY A 204 -8.30 20.65 -12.49
N LYS A 205 -7.32 19.97 -13.09
CA LYS A 205 -7.36 19.39 -14.44
C LYS A 205 -6.75 17.99 -14.46
N LYS A 206 -7.45 17.03 -15.10
CA LYS A 206 -7.00 15.63 -15.28
C LYS A 206 -5.55 15.51 -15.77
N ARG A 207 -5.18 16.29 -16.80
CA ARG A 207 -3.81 16.28 -17.35
C ARG A 207 -2.77 16.74 -16.33
N ALA A 208 -3.08 17.80 -15.58
CA ALA A 208 -2.17 18.31 -14.56
C ALA A 208 -2.00 17.32 -13.39
N SER A 209 -3.07 16.62 -12.98
CA SER A 209 -2.98 15.56 -11.96
C SER A 209 -2.07 14.40 -12.42
N LEU A 210 -2.21 13.98 -13.69
CA LEU A 210 -1.35 12.96 -14.27
C LEU A 210 0.12 13.41 -14.35
N LEU A 211 0.37 14.67 -14.73
CA LEU A 211 1.72 15.25 -14.75
C LEU A 211 2.35 15.31 -13.36
N VAL A 212 1.57 15.59 -12.31
CA VAL A 212 2.08 15.55 -10.93
C VAL A 212 2.49 14.13 -10.54
N TYR A 213 1.68 13.12 -10.88
CA TYR A 213 2.04 11.72 -10.67
C TYR A 213 3.32 11.33 -11.42
N LEU A 214 3.33 11.48 -12.74
CA LEU A 214 4.46 11.09 -13.58
C LEU A 214 5.72 11.89 -13.25
N GLY A 215 5.60 13.19 -12.97
CA GLY A 215 6.71 14.03 -12.56
C GLY A 215 7.29 13.60 -11.21
N SER A 216 6.45 13.20 -10.25
CA SER A 216 6.93 12.69 -8.95
C SER A 216 7.65 11.36 -9.10
N CYS A 217 7.10 10.43 -9.88
CA CYS A 217 7.77 9.15 -10.19
C CYS A 217 9.09 9.37 -10.91
N PHE A 218 9.13 10.27 -11.90
CA PHE A 218 10.35 10.64 -12.59
C PHE A 218 11.42 11.20 -11.63
N MET A 219 11.03 12.07 -10.69
CA MET A 219 11.97 12.60 -9.70
C MET A 219 12.50 11.51 -8.76
N ILE A 220 11.66 10.55 -8.33
CA ILE A 220 12.10 9.40 -7.52
C ILE A 220 13.11 8.56 -8.31
N PHE A 221 12.81 8.25 -9.58
CA PHE A 221 13.70 7.48 -10.44
C PHE A 221 15.02 8.19 -10.72
N LEU A 222 14.98 9.50 -10.99
CA LEU A 222 16.18 10.30 -11.21
C LEU A 222 17.05 10.33 -9.94
N LEU A 223 16.44 10.53 -8.77
CA LEU A 223 17.16 10.49 -7.49
C LEU A 223 17.77 9.11 -7.23
N TYR A 224 17.06 8.03 -7.55
CA TYR A 224 17.59 6.67 -7.49
C TYR A 224 18.88 6.52 -8.29
N LEU A 225 18.89 6.93 -9.57
CA LEU A 225 20.08 6.85 -10.41
C LEU A 225 21.22 7.75 -9.91
N VAL A 226 20.91 9.00 -9.58
CA VAL A 226 21.93 9.99 -9.16
C VAL A 226 22.54 9.59 -7.83
N LEU A 227 21.72 9.26 -6.83
CA LEU A 227 22.22 8.91 -5.50
C LEU A 227 23.00 7.60 -5.54
N HIS A 228 22.60 6.62 -6.36
CA HIS A 228 23.38 5.40 -6.55
C HIS A 228 24.78 5.70 -7.09
N LEU A 229 24.87 6.47 -8.17
CA LEU A 229 26.16 6.86 -8.78
C LEU A 229 27.04 7.66 -7.81
N VAL A 230 26.45 8.57 -7.04
CA VAL A 230 27.18 9.34 -6.02
C VAL A 230 27.72 8.41 -4.93
N GLY A 231 26.92 7.46 -4.44
CA GLY A 231 27.38 6.53 -3.41
C GLY A 231 28.44 5.55 -3.90
N GLU A 232 28.36 5.07 -5.15
CA GLU A 232 29.44 4.26 -5.74
C GLU A 232 30.76 5.03 -5.81
N ARG A 233 30.73 6.33 -6.09
CA ARG A 233 31.95 7.16 -6.21
C ARG A 233 32.51 7.65 -4.88
N THR A 234 31.64 7.95 -3.93
CA THR A 234 32.03 8.66 -2.69
C THR A 234 31.96 7.79 -1.45
N GLY A 235 31.27 6.65 -1.50
CA GLY A 235 30.92 5.87 -0.30
C GLY A 235 29.95 6.59 0.65
N GLY A 236 29.51 7.80 0.34
CA GLY A 236 28.62 8.63 1.16
C GLY A 236 27.14 8.43 0.83
N LEU A 237 26.27 8.99 1.68
CA LEU A 237 24.82 9.07 1.48
C LEU A 237 24.09 7.72 1.35
N ALA A 238 24.67 6.61 1.83
CA ALA A 238 24.04 5.29 1.79
C ALA A 238 22.64 5.26 2.42
N TYR A 239 22.42 6.01 3.51
CA TYR A 239 21.07 6.18 4.08
C TYR A 239 20.15 6.98 3.14
N PHE A 240 20.62 8.10 2.60
CA PHE A 240 19.78 8.97 1.76
C PHE A 240 19.37 8.28 0.45
N GLN A 241 20.16 7.32 -0.03
CA GLN A 241 19.79 6.41 -1.12
C GLN A 241 18.55 5.54 -0.84
N THR A 242 18.05 5.43 0.40
CA THR A 242 16.81 4.71 0.67
C THR A 242 15.61 5.66 0.81
N VAL A 243 15.86 6.93 1.10
CA VAL A 243 14.84 7.91 1.50
C VAL A 243 13.78 8.15 0.42
N MET A 244 14.15 8.08 -0.87
CA MET A 244 13.19 8.27 -1.95
C MET A 244 12.14 7.15 -2.06
N PHE A 245 12.40 5.99 -1.45
CA PHE A 245 11.48 4.87 -1.38
C PHE A 245 10.71 4.77 -0.05
N HIS A 246 10.90 5.75 0.86
CA HIS A 246 10.08 5.83 2.07
C HIS A 246 8.68 6.38 1.72
N TYR A 247 7.62 5.88 2.36
CA TYR A 247 6.23 6.26 2.02
C TYR A 247 5.91 7.71 2.35
N ASN A 248 6.57 8.28 3.35
CA ASN A 248 6.43 9.67 3.74
C ASN A 248 7.37 10.62 2.97
N PHE A 249 7.99 10.18 1.87
CA PHE A 249 8.82 11.04 1.04
C PHE A 249 7.97 12.02 0.23
N VAL A 250 8.46 13.24 0.02
CA VAL A 250 7.70 14.32 -0.62
C VAL A 250 7.17 13.92 -2.00
N PHE A 251 7.99 13.29 -2.83
CA PHE A 251 7.56 12.84 -4.16
C PHE A 251 6.64 11.62 -4.09
N THR A 252 6.78 10.76 -3.07
CA THR A 252 5.84 9.65 -2.84
C THR A 252 4.46 10.18 -2.44
N LEU A 253 4.41 11.24 -1.62
CA LEU A 253 3.18 11.93 -1.26
C LEU A 253 2.55 12.66 -2.47
N THR A 254 3.31 13.51 -3.16
CA THR A 254 2.77 14.28 -4.31
C THR A 254 2.35 13.36 -5.44
N GLY A 255 3.09 12.27 -5.68
CA GLY A 255 2.74 11.25 -6.65
C GLY A 255 1.41 10.56 -6.31
N ALA A 256 1.21 10.17 -5.05
CA ALA A 256 -0.03 9.58 -4.57
C ALA A 256 -1.22 10.53 -4.70
N ILE A 257 -1.05 11.80 -4.32
CA ILE A 257 -2.05 12.85 -4.48
C ILE A 257 -2.39 13.07 -5.97
N GLY A 258 -1.38 13.11 -6.84
CA GLY A 258 -1.56 13.27 -8.28
C GLY A 258 -2.37 12.12 -8.89
N LEU A 259 -2.04 10.87 -8.54
CA LEU A 259 -2.74 9.68 -9.02
C LEU A 259 -4.18 9.62 -8.48
N PHE A 260 -4.37 9.93 -7.20
CA PHE A 260 -5.68 10.02 -6.57
C PHE A 260 -6.58 11.05 -7.25
N GLU A 261 -6.09 12.28 -7.47
CA GLU A 261 -6.81 13.35 -8.16
C GLU A 261 -7.11 13.01 -9.64
N PHE A 262 -6.16 12.37 -10.32
CA PHE A 262 -6.35 11.90 -11.69
C PHE A 262 -7.56 10.96 -11.79
N VAL A 263 -7.64 9.94 -10.93
CA VAL A 263 -8.76 9.00 -10.90
C VAL A 263 -10.07 9.66 -10.44
N ARG A 264 -10.00 10.62 -9.51
CA ARG A 264 -11.17 11.41 -9.12
C ARG A 264 -11.79 12.17 -10.31
N CYS A 265 -10.99 12.50 -11.33
CA CYS A 265 -11.46 13.13 -12.56
C CYS A 265 -11.95 12.13 -13.62
N LEU A 266 -11.75 10.82 -13.43
CA LEU A 266 -12.22 9.78 -14.35
C LEU A 266 -13.69 9.45 -14.07
N LYS A 267 -14.48 9.35 -15.15
CA LYS A 267 -15.84 8.80 -15.10
C LYS A 267 -15.82 7.45 -15.78
N ILE A 268 -16.03 6.38 -15.01
CA ILE A 268 -16.23 5.04 -15.56
C ILE A 268 -17.72 4.89 -15.88
N ARG A 269 -18.04 4.51 -17.11
CA ARG A 269 -19.42 4.25 -17.53
C ARG A 269 -19.95 3.01 -16.81
N GLU A 270 -21.21 3.09 -16.41
CA GLU A 270 -21.92 1.96 -15.80
C GLU A 270 -22.09 0.82 -16.82
N GLY A 271 -22.07 -0.41 -16.31
CA GLY A 271 -22.17 -1.63 -17.11
C GLY A 271 -21.27 -2.74 -16.57
N LYS A 272 -21.20 -3.86 -17.31
CA LYS A 272 -20.51 -5.09 -16.88
C LYS A 272 -19.09 -4.86 -16.39
N GLY A 273 -18.32 -3.97 -17.03
CA GLY A 273 -16.96 -3.65 -16.60
C GLY A 273 -16.89 -2.98 -15.22
N ALA A 274 -17.80 -2.02 -14.95
CA ALA A 274 -17.90 -1.38 -13.64
C ALA A 274 -18.34 -2.38 -12.55
N ASP A 275 -19.22 -3.32 -12.90
CA ASP A 275 -19.68 -4.37 -11.99
C ASP A 275 -18.54 -5.31 -11.60
N VAL A 276 -17.73 -5.75 -12.58
CA VAL A 276 -16.55 -6.59 -12.33
C VAL A 276 -15.54 -5.87 -11.43
N ILE A 277 -15.26 -4.59 -11.70
CA ILE A 277 -14.36 -3.78 -10.86
C ILE A 277 -14.88 -3.72 -9.41
N CYS A 278 -16.19 -3.47 -9.24
CA CYS A 278 -16.80 -3.38 -7.92
C CYS A 278 -16.84 -4.73 -7.18
N ALA A 279 -16.88 -5.84 -7.92
CA ALA A 279 -16.86 -7.19 -7.38
C ALA A 279 -15.46 -7.64 -6.95
N VAL A 280 -14.43 -7.30 -7.73
CA VAL A 280 -13.02 -7.67 -7.48
C VAL A 280 -12.39 -6.80 -6.39
N SER A 281 -12.67 -5.50 -6.36
CA SER A 281 -12.00 -4.57 -5.44
C SER A 281 -12.03 -4.97 -3.96
N PRO A 282 -13.14 -5.50 -3.38
CA PRO A 282 -13.15 -6.04 -2.02
C PRO A 282 -12.09 -7.08 -1.70
N LEU A 283 -11.60 -7.82 -2.70
CA LEU A 283 -10.67 -8.94 -2.52
C LEU A 283 -9.21 -8.45 -2.37
N THR A 284 -8.96 -7.17 -2.67
CA THR A 284 -7.60 -6.60 -2.69
C THR A 284 -6.92 -6.66 -1.32
N PHE A 285 -7.66 -6.51 -0.22
CA PHE A 285 -7.07 -6.61 1.12
C PHE A 285 -6.65 -8.06 1.45
N GLY A 286 -7.47 -9.06 1.10
CA GLY A 286 -7.09 -10.46 1.18
C GLY A 286 -5.87 -10.80 0.32
N VAL A 287 -5.76 -10.21 -0.88
CA VAL A 287 -4.53 -10.33 -1.70
C VAL A 287 -3.31 -9.89 -0.90
N TYR A 288 -3.35 -8.72 -0.25
CA TYR A 288 -2.26 -8.25 0.61
C TYR A 288 -1.91 -9.23 1.73
N LEU A 289 -2.90 -9.71 2.48
CA LEU A 289 -2.67 -10.61 3.61
C LEU A 289 -2.05 -11.93 3.18
N ILE A 290 -2.45 -12.47 2.02
CA ILE A 290 -1.92 -13.74 1.51
C ILE A 290 -0.49 -13.55 1.00
N HIS A 291 -0.28 -12.79 -0.07
CA HIS A 291 1.02 -12.75 -0.76
C HIS A 291 2.15 -12.15 0.09
N ASN A 292 1.80 -11.30 1.06
CA ASN A 292 2.76 -10.64 1.94
C ASN A 292 2.86 -11.31 3.33
N HIS A 293 2.23 -12.46 3.54
CA HIS A 293 2.42 -13.22 4.78
C HIS A 293 3.91 -13.55 4.96
N VAL A 294 4.42 -13.40 6.19
CA VAL A 294 5.85 -13.56 6.51
C VAL A 294 6.43 -14.91 6.06
N ASP A 295 5.65 -15.98 6.22
CA ASP A 295 6.01 -17.33 5.79
C ASP A 295 5.83 -17.60 4.29
N LEU A 296 4.94 -16.86 3.60
CA LEU A 296 4.63 -17.12 2.20
C LEU A 296 5.45 -16.26 1.23
N ARG A 297 5.83 -15.04 1.62
CA ARG A 297 6.35 -14.02 0.71
C ARG A 297 7.61 -14.46 -0.07
N ASN A 298 8.47 -15.27 0.54
CA ASN A 298 9.66 -15.79 -0.14
C ASN A 298 9.32 -16.98 -1.04
N LEU A 299 8.40 -17.84 -0.60
CA LEU A 299 8.05 -19.07 -1.31
C LEU A 299 7.45 -18.80 -2.69
N TRP A 300 6.55 -17.83 -2.82
CA TRP A 300 5.96 -17.52 -4.12
C TRP A 300 6.97 -16.90 -5.09
N ILE A 301 7.93 -16.11 -4.59
CA ILE A 301 9.01 -15.55 -5.41
C ILE A 301 9.94 -16.66 -5.90
N THR A 302 10.37 -17.54 -4.99
CA THR A 302 11.22 -18.68 -5.35
C THR A 302 10.49 -19.61 -6.33
N GLY A 303 9.24 -19.97 -6.06
CA GLY A 303 8.44 -20.83 -6.92
C GLY A 303 8.21 -20.25 -8.32
N LEU A 304 7.96 -18.94 -8.44
CA LEU A 304 7.91 -18.29 -9.75
C LEU A 304 9.27 -18.29 -10.46
N GLY A 305 10.35 -18.11 -9.71
CA GLY A 305 11.72 -18.20 -10.23
C GLY A 305 12.07 -19.58 -10.76
N ASP A 306 11.57 -20.63 -10.11
CA ASP A 306 11.77 -22.03 -10.53
C ASP A 306 10.92 -22.37 -11.76
N LEU A 307 9.69 -21.85 -11.84
CA LEU A 307 8.78 -22.07 -12.98
C LEU A 307 9.18 -21.31 -14.25
N PHE A 308 9.58 -20.03 -14.12
CA PHE A 308 9.81 -19.13 -15.25
C PHE A 308 11.29 -18.77 -15.48
N GLY A 309 12.17 -19.26 -14.62
CA GLY A 309 13.58 -18.88 -14.57
C GLY A 309 13.80 -17.46 -14.03
N ARG A 310 14.96 -17.23 -13.41
CA ARG A 310 15.39 -15.88 -13.01
C ARG A 310 15.85 -15.09 -14.24
N ALA A 311 15.49 -13.80 -14.29
CA ALA A 311 15.99 -12.91 -15.32
C ALA A 311 17.50 -12.72 -15.15
N LYS A 312 18.24 -12.67 -16.27
CA LYS A 312 19.65 -12.30 -16.26
C LYS A 312 19.76 -10.81 -15.97
N ASP A 313 20.78 -10.39 -15.24
CA ASP A 313 21.00 -8.97 -14.90
C ASP A 313 21.09 -8.04 -16.12
N SER A 314 21.47 -8.58 -17.28
CA SER A 314 21.55 -7.88 -18.56
C SER A 314 20.25 -7.86 -19.37
N ASP A 315 19.16 -8.48 -18.90
CA ASP A 315 17.89 -8.65 -19.61
C ASP A 315 16.73 -7.89 -18.93
N PRO A 316 16.67 -6.55 -19.06
CA PRO A 316 15.64 -5.73 -18.41
C PRO A 316 14.24 -5.96 -18.98
N LEU A 317 14.12 -6.33 -20.27
CA LEU A 317 12.83 -6.58 -20.91
C LEU A 317 12.25 -7.93 -20.47
N GLY A 318 13.06 -8.98 -20.42
CA GLY A 318 12.64 -10.26 -19.88
C GLY A 318 12.33 -10.17 -18.38
N PHE A 319 13.04 -9.32 -17.62
CA PHE A 319 12.65 -9.00 -16.25
C PHE A 319 11.27 -8.33 -16.18
N LEU A 320 11.02 -7.29 -16.98
CA LEU A 320 9.75 -6.56 -17.01
C LEU A 320 8.56 -7.50 -17.30
N LEU A 321 8.68 -8.36 -18.32
CA LEU A 321 7.63 -9.31 -18.68
C LEU A 321 7.35 -10.31 -17.55
N ARG A 322 8.39 -10.86 -16.93
CA ARG A 322 8.26 -11.77 -15.78
C ARG A 322 7.64 -11.07 -14.57
N ALA A 323 8.04 -9.83 -14.28
CA ALA A 323 7.48 -9.04 -13.17
C ALA A 323 5.99 -8.76 -13.37
N LEU A 324 5.57 -8.37 -14.58
CA LEU A 324 4.16 -8.16 -14.91
C LEU A 324 3.36 -9.47 -14.80
N LEU A 325 3.88 -10.57 -15.34
CA LEU A 325 3.24 -11.89 -15.24
C LEU A 325 3.10 -12.32 -13.78
N ALA A 326 4.18 -12.21 -13.00
CA ALA A 326 4.19 -12.51 -11.56
C ALA A 326 3.13 -11.72 -10.81
N CYS A 327 3.02 -10.41 -11.06
CA CYS A 327 2.02 -9.56 -10.41
C CYS A 327 0.59 -10.00 -10.75
N VAL A 328 0.29 -10.27 -12.01
CA VAL A 328 -1.04 -10.69 -12.46
C VAL A 328 -1.40 -12.07 -11.90
N LEU A 329 -0.49 -13.03 -11.94
CA LEU A 329 -0.71 -14.38 -11.42
C LEU A 329 -0.90 -14.38 -9.91
N THR A 330 0.00 -13.73 -9.17
CA THR A 330 -0.10 -13.63 -7.70
C THR A 330 -1.38 -12.93 -7.28
N PHE A 331 -1.76 -11.83 -7.95
CA PHE A 331 -3.03 -11.16 -7.70
C PHE A 331 -4.22 -12.09 -7.97
N ALA A 332 -4.27 -12.76 -9.12
CA ALA A 332 -5.38 -13.61 -9.50
C ALA A 332 -5.56 -14.80 -8.54
N VAL A 333 -4.47 -15.48 -8.17
CA VAL A 333 -4.48 -16.61 -7.23
C VAL A 333 -4.94 -16.15 -5.85
N CYS A 334 -4.35 -15.09 -5.32
CA CYS A 334 -4.72 -14.61 -3.98
C CYS A 334 -6.16 -14.06 -3.94
N ALA A 335 -6.61 -13.38 -5.01
CA ALA A 335 -7.98 -12.90 -5.11
C ALA A 335 -8.99 -14.05 -5.19
N ALA A 336 -8.65 -15.14 -5.91
CA ALA A 336 -9.49 -16.33 -5.96
C ALA A 336 -9.60 -17.00 -4.58
N LEU A 337 -8.50 -17.14 -3.85
CA LEU A 337 -8.49 -17.67 -2.48
C LEU A 337 -9.33 -16.80 -1.53
N ASP A 338 -9.20 -15.47 -1.62
CA ASP A 338 -10.00 -14.57 -0.79
C ASP A 338 -11.49 -14.56 -1.19
N ALA A 339 -11.81 -14.78 -2.47
CA ALA A 339 -13.19 -14.96 -2.90
C ALA A 339 -13.84 -16.19 -2.25
N VAL A 340 -13.09 -17.29 -2.12
CA VAL A 340 -13.55 -18.51 -1.42
C VAL A 340 -13.79 -18.20 0.06
N ARG A 341 -12.83 -17.56 0.76
CA ARG A 341 -13.04 -17.13 2.15
C ARG A 341 -14.29 -16.27 2.27
N LYS A 342 -14.41 -15.24 1.45
CA LYS A 342 -15.55 -14.31 1.49
C LYS A 342 -16.89 -15.03 1.27
N ALA A 343 -16.93 -16.02 0.39
CA ALA A 343 -18.14 -16.85 0.20
C ALA A 343 -18.49 -17.64 1.46
N LEU A 344 -17.50 -18.30 2.08
CA LEU A 344 -17.65 -19.10 3.30
C LEU A 344 -18.15 -18.27 4.51
N PHE A 345 -17.67 -17.03 4.65
CA PHE A 345 -17.96 -16.18 5.82
C PHE A 345 -19.04 -15.11 5.58
N SER A 346 -19.66 -15.10 4.41
CA SER A 346 -20.68 -14.10 4.04
C SER A 346 -21.88 -14.05 5.00
N GLY A 347 -22.31 -15.20 5.51
CA GLY A 347 -23.38 -15.30 6.52
C GLY A 347 -22.97 -14.73 7.88
N VAL A 348 -21.74 -14.98 8.33
CA VAL A 348 -21.21 -14.48 9.61
C VAL A 348 -21.09 -12.96 9.61
N GLU A 349 -20.55 -12.39 8.54
CA GLU A 349 -20.48 -10.93 8.37
C GLU A 349 -21.87 -10.29 8.39
N GLY A 350 -22.86 -10.96 7.79
CA GLY A 350 -24.26 -10.53 7.82
C GLY A 350 -24.84 -10.47 9.23
N LEU A 351 -24.57 -11.48 10.05
CA LEU A 351 -25.02 -11.55 11.45
C LEU A 351 -24.39 -10.47 12.33
N VAL A 352 -23.08 -10.23 12.20
CA VAL A 352 -22.37 -9.18 12.95
C VAL A 352 -22.96 -7.81 12.62
N ARG A 353 -23.24 -7.53 11.34
CA ARG A 353 -23.88 -6.28 10.91
C ARG A 353 -25.32 -6.15 11.38
N LYS A 354 -26.07 -7.25 11.46
CA LYS A 354 -27.47 -7.22 11.93
C LYS A 354 -27.56 -6.86 13.41
N LYS A 355 -26.66 -7.40 14.25
CA LYS A 355 -26.60 -7.10 15.69
C LYS A 355 -26.25 -5.64 16.01
N GLU A 356 -25.54 -4.94 15.13
CA GLU A 356 -25.19 -3.53 15.35
C GLU A 356 -26.30 -2.54 14.94
N ASN A 357 -27.24 -2.97 14.09
CA ASN A 357 -28.39 -2.15 13.66
C ASN A 357 -29.68 -2.43 14.45
N ALA A 358 -29.65 -3.40 15.37
CA ALA A 358 -30.72 -3.71 16.31
C ALA A 358 -30.37 -3.04 17.64
#